data_AF-A0A849Q470-F1
#
_entry.id   AF-A0A849Q470-F1
#
_cell.length_a   1.000
_cell.length_b   1.000
_cell.length_c   1.000
_cell.angle_alpha   90.00
_cell.angle_beta   90.00
_cell.angle_gamma   90.00
#
_symmetry.space_group_name_H-M   'P 1'
#
loop_
_entity.id
_entity.type
_entity.pdbx_description
1 polymer ?
#
loop_
_entity_poly.entity_id
_entity_poly.type
_entity_poly.pdbx_seq_one_letter_code
_entity_poly.pdbx_strand_id
1 'polypeptide(L)'
;MTKGKWKVITAYYACYNASYSILMRCGIKSEIHECTIELMNLFDFDEHDIDYISKLKQDRIHVQYYLKEIQLDDEDDVKEFILKCKQILDSPGSLQIEEVRESLRKIM
;
A
#
# COMPACT_ATOMS: atom_id res chain seq x y z
N MET A 1 -18.47 2.78 -22.02
CA MET A 1 -17.74 3.07 -20.77
C MET A 1 -16.99 1.80 -20.36
N THR A 2 -15.67 1.89 -20.33
CA THR A 2 -14.67 0.84 -20.09
C THR A 2 -14.85 0.18 -18.71
N LYS A 3 -15.56 -0.95 -18.66
CA LYS A 3 -15.98 -1.63 -17.42
C LYS A 3 -14.84 -2.13 -16.50
N GLY A 4 -13.58 -2.14 -16.96
CA GLY A 4 -12.43 -2.64 -16.20
C GLY A 4 -11.51 -1.58 -15.59
N LYS A 5 -11.45 -0.38 -16.19
CA LYS A 5 -10.47 0.66 -15.80
C LYS A 5 -10.64 1.15 -14.36
N TRP A 6 -11.89 1.25 -13.91
CA TRP A 6 -12.18 1.68 -12.54
C TRP A 6 -11.76 0.64 -11.50
N LYS A 7 -11.78 -0.66 -11.84
CA LYS A 7 -11.39 -1.74 -10.91
C LYS A 7 -9.92 -1.64 -10.51
N VAL A 8 -9.02 -1.45 -11.48
CA VAL A 8 -7.58 -1.27 -11.23
C VAL A 8 -7.33 -0.05 -10.34
N ILE A 9 -8.01 1.06 -10.63
CA ILE A 9 -7.88 2.30 -9.86
C ILE A 9 -8.34 2.08 -8.41
N THR A 10 -9.51 1.48 -8.23
CA THR A 10 -10.08 1.20 -6.91
C THR A 10 -9.22 0.20 -6.13
N ALA A 11 -8.72 -0.86 -6.78
CA ALA A 11 -7.82 -1.84 -6.17
C ALA A 11 -6.56 -1.19 -5.61
N TYR A 12 -5.91 -0.34 -6.42
CA TYR A 12 -4.75 0.42 -5.97
C TYR A 12 -5.07 1.29 -4.75
N TYR A 13 -6.14 2.11 -4.81
CA TYR A 13 -6.45 3.00 -3.70
C TYR A 13 -6.91 2.26 -2.44
N ALA A 14 -7.54 1.09 -2.59
CA ALA A 14 -7.90 0.25 -1.45
C ALA A 14 -6.64 -0.26 -0.74
N CYS A 15 -5.68 -0.82 -1.48
CA CYS A 15 -4.39 -1.27 -0.93
C CYS A 15 -3.60 -0.09 -0.34
N TYR A 16 -3.46 1.00 -1.10
CA TYR A 16 -2.75 2.21 -0.66
C TYR A 16 -3.32 2.78 0.65
N ASN A 17 -4.64 2.93 0.75
CA ASN A 17 -5.26 3.47 1.97
C ASN A 17 -5.13 2.50 3.15
N ALA A 18 -5.16 1.18 2.89
CA ALA A 18 -4.89 0.18 3.92
C ALA A 18 -3.46 0.29 4.45
N SER A 19 -2.44 0.32 3.58
CA SER A 19 -1.04 0.55 3.96
C SER A 19 -0.86 1.88 4.67
N TYR A 20 -1.47 2.95 4.16
CA TYR A 20 -1.37 4.29 4.72
C TYR A 20 -1.97 4.37 6.13
N SER A 21 -3.01 3.59 6.43
CA SER A 21 -3.60 3.56 7.77
C SER A 21 -2.61 3.04 8.84
N ILE A 22 -1.67 2.17 8.46
CA ILE A 22 -0.57 1.69 9.32
C ILE A 22 0.38 2.85 9.64
N LEU A 23 0.77 3.64 8.64
CA LEU A 23 1.59 4.85 8.85
C LEU A 23 0.89 5.85 9.76
N MET A 24 -0.40 6.08 9.53
CA MET A 24 -1.22 6.97 10.36
C MET A 24 -1.31 6.48 11.81
N ARG A 25 -1.37 5.16 12.05
CA ARG A 25 -1.32 4.57 13.39
C ARG A 25 0.00 4.89 14.10
N CYS A 26 1.10 5.03 13.37
CA CYS A 26 2.40 5.47 13.90
C CYS A 26 2.50 7.00 14.07
N GLY A 27 1.56 7.77 13.50
CA GLY A 27 1.62 9.24 13.44
C GLY A 27 2.48 9.78 12.29
N ILE A 28 2.74 8.96 11.26
CA ILE A 28 3.52 9.33 10.08
C ILE A 28 2.57 9.77 8.97
N LYS A 29 2.77 11.00 8.48
CA LYS A 29 2.07 11.52 7.31
C LYS A 29 2.98 11.40 6.08
N SER A 30 2.46 10.85 5.00
CA SER A 30 3.15 10.71 3.71
C SER A 30 2.20 11.10 2.58
N GLU A 31 2.55 12.13 1.83
CA GLU A 31 1.74 12.62 0.70
C GLU A 31 2.23 12.06 -0.64
N ILE A 32 3.37 11.38 -0.64
CA ILE A 32 3.98 10.80 -1.83
C ILE A 32 3.71 9.28 -1.80
N HIS A 33 3.13 8.77 -2.87
CA HIS A 33 2.77 7.35 -2.98
C HIS A 33 4.00 6.44 -2.91
N GLU A 34 5.06 6.80 -3.63
CA GLU A 34 6.38 6.17 -3.59
C GLU A 34 6.92 6.09 -2.16
N CYS A 35 6.89 7.20 -1.42
CA CYS A 35 7.36 7.21 -0.03
C CYS A 35 6.51 6.32 0.88
N THR A 36 5.20 6.27 0.66
CA THR A 36 4.31 5.38 1.43
C THR A 36 4.65 3.91 1.19
N ILE A 37 4.93 3.53 -0.05
CA ILE A 37 5.34 2.17 -0.41
C ILE A 37 6.72 1.87 0.19
N GLU A 38 7.67 2.79 0.09
CA GLU A 38 9.01 2.61 0.65
C GLU A 38 8.97 2.40 2.17
N LEU A 39 8.11 3.15 2.87
CA LEU A 39 7.92 3.02 4.31
C LEU A 39 7.25 1.68 4.72
N MET A 40 6.71 0.90 3.79
CA MET A 40 6.20 -0.45 4.10
C MET A 40 7.31 -1.38 4.59
N ASN A 41 8.57 -1.15 4.18
CA ASN A 41 9.74 -1.90 4.66
C ASN A 41 9.96 -1.81 6.19
N LEU A 42 9.28 -0.89 6.87
CA LEU A 42 9.33 -0.74 8.32
C LEU A 42 8.36 -1.68 9.07
N PHE A 43 7.53 -2.42 8.34
CA PHE A 43 6.50 -3.31 8.89
C PHE A 43 6.65 -4.73 8.33
N ASP A 44 5.78 -5.63 8.76
CA ASP A 44 5.78 -7.05 8.39
C ASP A 44 5.20 -7.30 6.97
N PHE A 45 5.72 -6.56 5.99
CA PHE A 45 5.50 -6.79 4.57
C PHE A 45 6.72 -7.49 3.99
N ASP A 46 6.48 -8.45 3.10
CA ASP A 46 7.52 -9.09 2.31
C ASP A 46 7.69 -8.40 0.95
N GLU A 47 8.72 -8.81 0.21
CA GLU A 47 9.02 -8.26 -1.12
C GLU A 47 7.84 -8.44 -2.09
N HIS A 48 7.09 -9.54 -1.96
CA HIS A 48 5.94 -9.81 -2.81
C HIS A 48 4.81 -8.80 -2.56
N ASP A 49 4.52 -8.43 -1.32
CA ASP A 49 3.53 -7.38 -1.02
C ASP A 49 3.93 -6.03 -1.64
N ILE A 50 5.21 -5.66 -1.50
CA ILE A 50 5.75 -4.39 -1.98
C ILE A 50 5.69 -4.35 -3.51
N ASP A 51 6.08 -5.43 -4.17
CA ASP A 51 5.98 -5.59 -5.63
C ASP A 51 4.53 -5.53 -6.10
N TYR A 52 3.61 -6.17 -5.36
CA TYR A 52 2.19 -6.17 -5.69
C TYR A 52 1.59 -4.77 -5.72
N ILE A 53 1.76 -4.00 -4.63
CA ILE A 53 1.23 -2.61 -4.59
C ILE A 53 1.96 -1.69 -5.58
N SER A 54 3.26 -1.94 -5.82
CA SER A 54 4.04 -1.20 -6.82
C SER A 54 3.54 -1.45 -8.24
N LYS A 55 3.21 -2.69 -8.58
CA LYS A 55 2.57 -3.05 -9.85
C LYS A 55 1.20 -2.38 -9.97
N LEU A 56 0.33 -2.49 -8.95
CA LEU A 56 -0.97 -1.82 -8.94
C LEU A 56 -0.87 -0.31 -9.15
N LYS A 57 0.16 0.33 -8.58
CA LYS A 57 0.44 1.75 -8.80
C LYS A 57 0.75 2.05 -10.26
N GLN A 58 1.62 1.25 -10.89
CA GLN A 58 1.97 1.42 -12.31
C GLN A 58 0.77 1.18 -13.23
N ASP A 59 -0.01 0.14 -12.95
CA ASP A 59 -1.23 -0.16 -13.70
C ASP A 59 -2.25 0.97 -13.57
N ARG A 60 -2.43 1.51 -12.36
CA ARG A 60 -3.25 2.70 -12.14
C ARG A 60 -2.75 3.89 -12.95
N ILE A 61 -1.45 4.18 -12.98
CA ILE A 61 -0.85 5.26 -13.78
C ILE A 61 -1.17 5.05 -15.28
N HIS A 62 -0.94 3.83 -15.77
CA HIS A 62 -1.19 3.46 -17.16
C HIS A 62 -2.66 3.57 -17.56
N VAL A 63 -3.58 3.15 -16.70
CA VAL A 63 -5.02 3.24 -16.93
C VAL A 63 -5.51 4.69 -16.88
N GLN A 64 -5.07 5.47 -15.88
CA GLN A 64 -5.57 6.83 -15.65
C GLN A 64 -4.98 7.86 -16.61
N TYR A 65 -3.66 7.84 -16.81
CA TYR A 65 -2.97 8.90 -17.55
C TYR A 65 -2.65 8.52 -18.99
N TYR A 66 -2.45 7.23 -19.26
CA TYR A 66 -2.08 6.74 -20.59
C TYR A 66 -3.22 5.97 -21.28
N LEU A 67 -4.39 5.90 -20.63
CA LEU A 67 -5.60 5.26 -21.13
C LEU A 67 -5.42 3.81 -21.60
N LYS A 68 -4.38 3.12 -21.14
CA LYS A 68 -4.12 1.72 -21.50
C LYS A 68 -5.27 0.82 -21.04
N GLU A 69 -5.53 -0.24 -21.80
CA GLU A 69 -6.49 -1.28 -21.44
C GLU A 69 -5.80 -2.32 -20.56
N ILE A 70 -5.74 -2.05 -19.26
CA ILE A 70 -5.26 -3.00 -18.25
C ILE A 70 -6.48 -3.43 -17.42
N GLN A 71 -6.55 -4.72 -17.14
CA GLN A 71 -7.55 -5.31 -16.26
C GLN A 71 -6.88 -5.69 -14.94
N LEU A 72 -7.65 -5.72 -13.87
CA LEU A 72 -7.20 -6.32 -12.62
C LEU A 72 -7.15 -7.84 -12.83
N ASP A 73 -6.03 -8.45 -12.47
CA ASP A 73 -5.79 -9.89 -12.64
C ASP A 73 -6.73 -10.72 -11.74
N ASP A 74 -6.65 -10.48 -10.42
CA ASP A 74 -7.52 -11.12 -9.42
C ASP A 74 -7.97 -10.12 -8.34
N GLU A 75 -9.25 -10.18 -7.96
CA GLU A 75 -9.81 -9.40 -6.85
C GLU A 75 -9.46 -9.99 -5.49
N ASP A 76 -9.12 -11.28 -5.42
CA ASP A 76 -8.75 -11.94 -4.16
C ASP A 76 -7.38 -11.48 -3.66
N ASP A 77 -6.41 -11.22 -4.55
CA ASP A 77 -5.12 -10.62 -4.17
C ASP A 77 -5.29 -9.28 -3.43
N VAL A 78 -6.26 -8.45 -3.87
CA VAL A 78 -6.57 -7.16 -3.22
C VAL A 78 -7.09 -7.40 -1.80
N LYS A 79 -7.96 -8.40 -1.62
CA LYS A 79 -8.53 -8.74 -0.32
C LYS A 79 -7.48 -9.32 0.62
N GLU A 80 -6.60 -10.17 0.11
CA GLU A 80 -5.49 -10.74 0.87
C GLU A 80 -4.53 -9.65 1.34
N PHE A 81 -4.16 -8.71 0.47
CA PHE A 81 -3.32 -7.58 0.83
C PHE A 81 -3.96 -6.71 1.94
N ILE A 82 -5.25 -6.41 1.82
CA ILE A 82 -6.00 -5.64 2.84
C ILE A 82 -6.09 -6.42 4.16
N LEU A 83 -6.29 -7.74 4.10
CA LEU A 83 -6.30 -8.61 5.27
C LEU A 83 -4.95 -8.59 5.99
N LYS A 84 -3.83 -8.63 5.23
CA LYS A 84 -2.48 -8.50 5.79
C LYS A 84 -2.29 -7.14 6.46
N CYS A 85 -2.72 -6.05 5.84
CA CYS A 85 -2.69 -4.72 6.46
C CYS A 85 -3.45 -4.69 7.79
N LYS A 86 -4.63 -5.33 7.84
CA LYS A 86 -5.41 -5.47 9.08
C LYS A 86 -4.67 -6.29 10.14
N GLN A 87 -4.05 -7.40 9.76
CA GLN A 87 -3.26 -8.23 10.69
C GLN A 87 -2.08 -7.44 11.28
N ILE A 88 -1.40 -6.61 10.48
CA ILE A 88 -0.34 -5.73 10.94
C ILE A 88 -0.87 -4.68 11.93
N LEU A 89 -2.06 -4.12 11.70
CA LEU A 89 -2.70 -3.16 12.61
C LEU A 89 -3.14 -3.78 13.93
N ASP A 90 -3.71 -4.99 13.89
CA ASP A 90 -4.29 -5.67 15.04
C ASP A 90 -3.23 -6.35 15.93
N SER A 91 -2.03 -6.60 15.40
CA SER A 91 -0.96 -7.25 16.15
C SER A 91 -0.36 -6.31 17.20
N PRO A 92 -0.43 -6.64 18.50
CA PRO A 92 0.01 -5.79 19.61
C PRO A 92 1.52 -5.51 19.66
N GLY A 93 2.32 -6.18 18.81
CA GLY A 93 3.79 -6.08 18.80
C GLY A 93 4.45 -5.90 17.43
N SER A 94 3.73 -6.03 16.31
CA SER A 94 4.30 -5.80 14.96
C SER A 94 4.43 -4.32 14.63
N LEU A 95 3.54 -3.50 15.19
CA LEU A 95 3.62 -2.07 15.16
C LEU A 95 4.60 -1.65 16.26
N GLN A 96 5.89 -1.81 15.99
CA GLN A 96 6.97 -1.29 16.83
C GLN A 96 7.04 0.23 16.67
N ILE A 97 5.94 0.92 16.99
CA ILE A 97 5.72 2.34 16.75
C ILE A 97 6.88 3.16 17.33
N GLU A 98 7.34 2.78 18.52
CA GLU A 98 8.47 3.45 19.16
C GLU A 98 9.79 3.16 18.44
N GLU A 99 10.06 1.96 17.94
CA GLU A 99 11.25 1.68 17.14
C GLU A 99 11.24 2.43 15.80
N VAL A 100 10.08 2.51 15.16
CA VAL A 100 9.89 3.28 13.93
C VAL A 100 10.14 4.77 14.19
N ARG A 101 9.60 5.31 15.29
CA ARG A 101 9.82 6.70 15.71
C ARG A 101 11.29 6.95 16.05
N GLU A 102 11.95 6.03 16.73
CA GLU A 102 13.38 6.12 17.04
C GLU A 102 14.25 6.07 15.79
N SER A 103 13.91 5.22 14.83
CA SER A 103 14.63 5.12 13.56
C SER A 103 14.51 6.42 12.76
N LEU A 104 13.32 7.02 12.71
CA LEU A 104 13.10 8.31 12.08
C LEU A 104 13.87 9.45 12.78
N ARG A 105 13.92 9.45 14.12
CA ARG A 105 14.70 10.44 14.90
C ARG A 105 16.22 10.37 14.65
N LYS A 106 16.75 9.24 14.19
CA LYS A 106 18.19 9.11 13.88
C LYS A 106 18.56 9.68 12.52
N ILE A 107 17.59 9.83 11.63
CA ILE A 107 17.78 10.29 10.24
C ILE A 107 17.43 11.78 10.10
N MET A 108 16.66 12.34 11.04
CA MET A 108 16.35 13.76 11.17
C MET A 108 17.39 14.49 12.02
#